data_AF-A0A9C8N2M3-F1
#
_entry.id   AF-A0A9C8N2M3-F1
#
_cell.length_a   1.000
_cell.length_b   1.000
_cell.length_c   1.000
_cell.angle_alpha   90.00
_cell.angle_beta   90.00
_cell.angle_gamma   90.00
#
_symmetry.space_group_name_H-M   'P 1'
#
loop_
_entity.id
_entity.type
_entity.pdbx_description
1 polymer ?
#
loop_
_entity_poly.entity_id
_entity_poly.type
_entity_poly.pdbx_seq_one_letter_code
_entity_poly.pdbx_strand_id
1 'polypeptide(L)' 'ATFATGDIPSYSVLDAQINYAVPSIKSVFKLGGSNLTGQEYFSAVGTGNIGSLYYLSWTINP' A
#
# COMPACT_ATOMS: atom_id res chain seq x y z
N ALA A 1 2.76 32.24 -12.09
CA ALA A 1 1.71 31.87 -11.13
C ALA A 1 2.12 30.55 -10.46
N THR A 2 2.04 30.43 -9.14
CA THR A 2 2.18 29.14 -8.46
C THR A 2 0.88 28.35 -8.66
N PHE A 3 0.99 27.07 -9.02
CA PHE A 3 -0.15 26.24 -9.44
C PHE A 3 -1.24 26.14 -8.35
N ALA A 4 -0.85 25.97 -7.08
CA ALA A 4 -1.71 26.12 -5.90
C ALA A 4 -0.85 26.17 -4.63
N THR A 5 -1.36 26.79 -3.55
CA THR A 5 -0.77 26.79 -2.21
C THR A 5 -1.82 26.30 -1.23
N GLY A 6 -1.47 25.38 -0.33
CA GLY A 6 -2.39 24.84 0.67
C GLY A 6 -1.64 23.98 1.69
N ASP A 7 -2.22 23.84 2.88
CA ASP A 7 -1.65 23.05 3.96
C ASP A 7 -1.90 21.56 3.73
N ILE A 8 -0.85 20.74 3.92
CA ILE A 8 -0.96 19.28 3.89
C ILE A 8 -1.06 18.77 5.33
N PRO A 9 -2.18 18.13 5.74
CA PRO A 9 -2.32 17.62 7.09
C PRO A 9 -1.33 16.49 7.37
N SER A 10 -0.90 16.38 8.62
CA SER A 10 -0.11 15.22 9.06
C SER A 10 -0.97 13.96 9.00
N TYR A 11 -0.40 12.88 8.49
CA TYR A 11 -1.04 11.56 8.43
C TYR A 11 -0.07 10.49 8.91
N SER A 12 -0.62 9.36 9.36
CA SER A 12 0.13 8.16 9.72
C SER A 12 -0.46 6.98 8.98
N VAL A 13 0.40 6.16 8.38
CA VAL A 13 0.01 4.96 7.65
C VAL A 13 0.62 3.74 8.31
N LEU A 14 -0.16 2.66 8.37
CA LEU A 14 0.31 1.35 8.76
C LEU A 14 0.24 0.42 7.57
N ASP A 15 1.37 -0.12 7.17
CA ASP A 15 1.50 -1.07 6.08
C ASP A 15 1.96 -2.42 6.65
N ALA A 16 1.44 -3.52 6.11
CA ALA A 16 1.89 -4.85 6.51
C ALA A 16 1.90 -5.83 5.34
N GLN A 17 2.80 -6.80 5.42
CA GLN A 17 2.90 -7.90 4.46
C GLN A 17 3.32 -9.18 5.18
N ILE A 18 2.70 -10.29 4.80
CA ILE A 18 3.03 -11.64 5.24
C ILE A 18 3.42 -12.46 4.02
N ASN A 19 4.50 -13.23 4.15
CA ASN A 19 4.97 -14.16 3.14
C ASN A 19 4.92 -15.58 3.70
N TYR A 20 4.31 -16.51 2.96
CA TYR A 20 4.21 -17.92 3.30
C TYR A 20 4.85 -18.78 2.20
N ALA A 21 5.97 -19.42 2.53
CA ALA A 21 6.68 -20.31 1.62
C ALA A 21 6.15 -21.75 1.76
N VAL A 22 5.87 -22.38 0.62
CA VAL A 22 5.46 -23.78 0.51
C VAL A 22 6.47 -24.52 -0.38
N PRO A 23 7.57 -25.06 0.19
CA PRO A 23 8.64 -25.66 -0.58
C PRO A 23 8.21 -26.88 -1.40
N SER A 24 7.22 -27.66 -0.91
CA SER A 24 6.72 -28.87 -1.58
C SER A 24 6.15 -28.61 -2.98
N ILE A 25 5.65 -27.40 -3.22
CA ILE A 25 5.13 -26.95 -4.53
C ILE A 25 5.95 -25.80 -5.10
N LYS A 26 7.20 -25.63 -4.62
CA LYS A 26 8.14 -24.56 -5.02
C LYS A 26 7.49 -23.16 -5.06
N SER A 27 6.58 -22.89 -4.13
CA SER A 27 5.73 -21.69 -4.19
C SER A 27 5.93 -20.76 -2.99
N VAL A 28 5.69 -19.48 -3.21
CA VAL A 28 5.59 -18.45 -2.17
C VAL A 28 4.30 -17.67 -2.37
N PHE A 29 3.46 -17.64 -1.33
CA PHE A 29 2.29 -16.79 -1.25
C PHE A 29 2.63 -15.52 -0.50
N LYS A 30 2.22 -14.38 -1.02
CA LYS A 30 2.39 -13.08 -0.37
C LYS A 30 1.03 -12.43 -0.24
N LEU A 31 0.69 -12.01 0.97
CA LEU A 31 -0.50 -11.22 1.26
C LEU A 31 -0.03 -9.94 1.91
N GLY A 32 -0.42 -8.79 1.39
CA GLY A 32 -0.07 -7.53 2.01
C GLY A 32 -1.05 -6.44 1.66
N GLY A 33 -0.87 -5.31 2.34
CA GLY A 33 -1.62 -4.11 2.05
C GLY A 33 -0.96 -2.87 2.62
N SER A 34 -1.33 -1.73 2.05
CA SER A 34 -0.93 -0.41 2.50
C SER A 34 -2.11 0.37 3.06
N ASN A 35 -1.83 1.26 4.01
CA ASN A 35 -2.83 2.07 4.72
C ASN A 35 -3.93 1.21 5.35
N LEU A 36 -3.54 0.24 6.16
CA LEU A 36 -4.43 -0.70 6.84
C LEU A 36 -5.35 -0.02 7.87
N THR A 37 -5.02 1.20 8.29
CA THR A 37 -5.85 2.05 9.15
C THR A 37 -6.99 2.73 8.41
N GLY A 38 -7.01 2.70 7.07
CA GLY A 38 -8.10 3.21 6.24
C GLY A 38 -8.27 4.74 6.26
N GLN A 39 -7.29 5.49 6.75
CA GLN A 39 -7.33 6.94 6.76
C GLN A 39 -6.85 7.48 5.43
N GLU A 40 -7.76 8.04 4.63
CA GLU A 40 -7.39 8.65 3.36
C GLU A 40 -6.56 9.93 3.58
N TYR A 41 -5.52 10.09 2.76
CA TYR A 41 -4.64 11.25 2.82
C TYR A 41 -4.24 11.70 1.42
N PHE A 42 -3.73 12.92 1.28
CA PHE A 42 -3.18 13.44 0.04
C PHE A 42 -1.79 14.02 0.32
N SER A 43 -0.87 13.87 -0.63
CA SER A 43 0.53 14.28 -0.46
C SER A 43 0.85 15.63 -1.10
N ALA A 44 -0.01 16.14 -1.99
CA ALA A 44 0.15 17.43 -2.61
C ALA A 44 -1.20 18.08 -2.95
N VAL A 45 -1.19 19.41 -3.08
CA VAL A 45 -2.39 20.16 -3.45
C VAL A 45 -2.81 19.79 -4.88
N GLY A 46 -4.07 19.37 -5.05
CA GLY A 46 -4.63 18.98 -6.34
C GLY A 46 -4.42 17.51 -6.72
N THR A 47 -3.82 16.68 -5.85
CA THR A 47 -3.79 15.22 -6.05
C THR A 47 -5.06 14.56 -5.52
N GLY A 48 -5.42 13.40 -6.08
CA GLY A 48 -6.46 12.55 -5.50
C GLY A 48 -6.04 11.97 -4.14
N ASN A 49 -7.03 11.52 -3.37
CA ASN A 49 -6.81 10.85 -2.10
C ASN A 49 -6.15 9.48 -2.31
N ILE A 50 -5.24 9.13 -1.41
CA ILE A 50 -4.59 7.84 -1.30
C ILE A 50 -5.32 7.04 -0.22
N GLY A 51 -6.02 5.99 -0.66
CA GLY A 51 -6.74 5.05 0.22
C GLY A 51 -5.94 3.80 0.54
N SER A 52 -6.64 2.74 0.94
CA SER A 52 -6.04 1.43 1.21
C SER A 52 -5.84 0.61 -0.07
N LEU A 53 -4.74 -0.14 -0.14
CA LEU A 53 -4.48 -1.11 -1.20
C LEU A 53 -4.23 -2.47 -0.57
N TYR A 54 -4.87 -3.51 -1.09
CA TYR A 54 -4.68 -4.90 -0.66
C TYR A 54 -4.28 -5.74 -1.87
N TYR A 55 -3.32 -6.64 -1.67
CA TYR A 55 -2.82 -7.51 -2.74
C TYR A 55 -2.52 -8.93 -2.24
N LEU A 56 -2.76 -9.88 -3.13
CA LEU A 56 -2.36 -11.28 -2.99
C LEU A 56 -1.47 -11.63 -4.18
N SER A 57 -0.35 -12.30 -3.93
CA SER A 57 0.57 -12.78 -4.94
C SER A 57 0.90 -14.24 -4.70
N TRP A 58 1.04 -14.99 -5.78
CA TRP A 58 1.57 -16.33 -5.79
C TRP A 58 2.74 -16.38 -6.77
N THR A 59 3.92 -16.70 -6.26
CA THR A 59 5.14 -16.90 -7.06
C THR A 59 5.49 -18.38 -7.07
N ILE A 60 5.72 -18.94 -8.26
CA ILE A 60 6.15 -20.32 -8.47
C ILE A 60 7.57 -20.29 -9.03
N ASN A 61 8.49 -20.98 -8.37
CA ASN A 61 9.84 -21.20 -8.89
C ASN A 61 9.84 -22.49 -9.73
N PRO A 62 10.09 -22.43 -11.05
CA PRO A 62 10.16 -23.62 -11.89
C PRO A 62 11.27 -24.61 -11.48
#